data_AF-A0ABC9P8C0-F1
#
_entry.id   AF-A0ABC9P8C0-F1
#
_cell.length_a   1.000
_cell.length_b   1.000
_cell.length_c   1.000
_cell.angle_alpha   90.00
_cell.angle_beta   90.00
_cell.angle_gamma   90.00
#
_symmetry.space_group_name_H-M   'P 1'
#
loop_
_entity.id
_entity.type
_entity.pdbx_description
1 polymer ?
#
loop_
_entity_poly.entity_id
_entity_poly.type
_entity_poly.pdbx_seq_one_letter_code
_entity_poly.pdbx_strand_id
1 'polypeptide(L)'
;MILRKFVQVIMKGGGNMSLQIIDSIVSIQVEQQVKEIITVLKPMLEDIISGVTLEYMDYQQASEYLGVSVGTIRKYVSQYGLPVIKIDTVIRFKKSDIDSFMERYKG
;
A
#
# COMPACT_ATOMS: atom_id res chain seq x y z
N MET A 1 3.00 1.12 -27.99
CA MET A 1 3.61 1.84 -29.14
C MET A 1 4.99 1.30 -29.53
N ILE A 2 5.78 0.76 -28.58
CA ILE A 2 7.16 0.30 -28.79
C ILE A 2 7.24 -1.04 -29.56
N LEU A 3 6.37 -2.00 -29.22
CA LEU A 3 6.33 -3.34 -29.86
C LEU A 3 6.09 -3.31 -31.39
N ARG A 4 5.27 -2.37 -31.87
CA ARG A 4 4.98 -2.21 -33.32
C ARG A 4 6.18 -1.70 -34.12
N LYS A 5 7.00 -0.83 -33.52
CA LYS A 5 8.24 -0.36 -34.16
C LYS A 5 9.29 -1.46 -34.21
N PHE A 6 9.30 -2.34 -33.22
CA PHE A 6 10.23 -3.47 -33.12
C PHE A 6 10.00 -4.53 -34.22
N VAL A 7 8.74 -4.85 -34.53
CA VAL A 7 8.39 -5.82 -35.59
C VAL A 7 8.81 -5.36 -37.00
N GLN A 8 8.75 -4.05 -37.29
CA GLN A 8 9.13 -3.52 -38.61
C GLN A 8 10.64 -3.54 -38.89
N VAL A 9 11.46 -3.49 -37.85
CA VAL A 9 12.92 -3.50 -37.97
C VAL A 9 13.43 -4.93 -38.23
N ILE A 10 12.77 -5.95 -37.67
CA ILE A 10 13.13 -7.37 -37.81
C ILE A 10 13.00 -7.85 -39.26
N MET A 11 12.07 -7.31 -40.07
CA MET A 11 11.84 -7.79 -41.44
C MET A 11 12.93 -7.40 -42.47
N LYS A 12 13.97 -6.63 -42.11
CA LYS A 12 14.88 -6.01 -43.10
C LYS A 12 16.35 -6.48 -43.13
N GLY A 13 16.86 -7.40 -42.28
CA GLY A 13 18.32 -7.70 -42.29
C GLY A 13 18.74 -9.10 -41.82
N GLY A 14 19.21 -9.95 -42.76
CA GLY A 14 19.38 -11.41 -42.62
C GLY A 14 20.69 -11.97 -42.03
N GLY A 15 21.42 -11.27 -41.17
CA GLY A 15 22.66 -11.82 -40.54
C GLY A 15 22.89 -11.44 -39.07
N ASN A 16 22.32 -10.31 -38.64
CA ASN A 16 22.37 -9.82 -37.25
C ASN A 16 21.05 -10.12 -36.49
N MET A 17 20.18 -10.92 -37.11
CA MET A 17 18.80 -11.12 -36.67
C MET A 17 18.70 -12.09 -35.49
N SER A 18 19.55 -13.12 -35.42
CA SER A 18 19.46 -14.11 -34.33
C SER A 18 19.92 -13.53 -32.99
N LEU A 19 20.98 -12.72 -32.97
CA LEU A 19 21.46 -12.04 -31.76
C LEU A 19 20.43 -11.00 -31.26
N GLN A 20 19.85 -10.21 -32.17
CA GLN A 20 18.80 -9.25 -31.83
C GLN A 20 17.53 -9.93 -31.29
N ILE A 21 17.18 -11.11 -31.79
CA ILE A 21 16.08 -11.92 -31.28
C ILE A 21 16.39 -12.43 -29.87
N ILE A 22 17.60 -12.93 -29.62
CA ILE A 22 18.03 -13.41 -28.30
C ILE A 22 17.97 -12.27 -27.28
N ASP A 23 18.51 -11.09 -27.59
CA ASP A 23 18.48 -9.93 -26.68
C ASP A 23 17.04 -9.52 -26.37
N SER A 24 16.17 -9.51 -27.38
CA SER A 24 14.75 -9.19 -27.20
C SER A 24 14.03 -10.21 -26.32
N ILE A 25 14.30 -11.50 -26.51
CA ILE A 25 13.72 -12.58 -25.69
C ILE A 25 14.18 -12.43 -24.24
N VAL A 26 15.45 -12.13 -24.01
CA VAL A 26 16.00 -11.93 -22.66
C VAL A 26 15.34 -10.72 -22.00
N SER A 27 15.21 -9.59 -22.69
CA SER A 27 14.53 -8.41 -22.13
C SER A 27 13.07 -8.69 -21.78
N ILE A 28 12.34 -9.36 -22.67
CA ILE A 28 10.93 -9.75 -22.44
C ILE A 28 10.83 -10.67 -21.22
N GLN A 29 11.72 -11.64 -21.10
CA GLN A 29 11.71 -12.58 -19.99
C GLN A 29 11.99 -11.90 -18.64
N VAL A 30 12.95 -10.97 -18.61
CA VAL A 30 13.25 -10.18 -17.40
C VAL A 30 12.07 -9.30 -17.01
N GLU A 31 11.46 -8.59 -17.96
CA GLU A 31 10.28 -7.76 -17.69
C GLU A 31 9.11 -8.57 -17.13
N GLN A 32 8.87 -9.77 -17.68
CA GLN A 32 7.80 -10.65 -17.24
C GLN A 32 8.05 -11.16 -15.81
N GLN A 33 9.27 -11.57 -15.49
CA GLN A 33 9.63 -12.03 -14.15
C GLN A 33 9.51 -10.91 -13.11
N VAL A 34 9.97 -9.69 -13.43
CA VAL A 34 9.83 -8.53 -12.54
C VAL A 34 8.36 -8.24 -12.26
N LYS A 35 7.50 -8.31 -13.28
CA LYS A 35 6.07 -8.09 -13.13
C LYS A 35 5.42 -9.13 -12.23
N GLU A 36 5.76 -10.41 -12.41
CA GLU A 36 5.24 -11.50 -11.60
C GLU A 36 5.66 -11.37 -10.13
N ILE A 37 6.93 -11.02 -9.87
CA ILE A 37 7.43 -10.72 -8.53
C ILE A 37 6.65 -9.57 -7.89
N ILE A 38 6.42 -8.47 -8.61
CA ILE A 38 5.64 -7.33 -8.09
C ILE A 38 4.20 -7.76 -7.76
N THR A 39 3.57 -8.58 -8.61
CA THR A 39 2.21 -9.08 -8.39
C THR A 39 2.10 -9.91 -7.11
N VAL A 40 3.15 -10.68 -6.76
CA VAL A 40 3.16 -11.49 -5.54
C VAL A 40 3.51 -10.65 -4.31
N LEU A 41 4.55 -9.81 -4.39
CA LEU A 41 5.08 -9.12 -3.22
C LEU A 41 4.23 -7.93 -2.76
N LYS A 42 3.55 -7.25 -3.68
CA LYS A 42 2.73 -6.07 -3.35
C LYS A 42 1.63 -6.38 -2.32
N PRO A 43 0.76 -7.39 -2.50
CA PRO A 43 -0.26 -7.71 -1.50
C PRO A 43 0.35 -8.19 -0.18
N MET A 44 1.46 -8.94 -0.21
CA MET A 44 2.15 -9.34 1.03
C MET A 44 2.68 -8.16 1.83
N LEU A 45 3.17 -7.10 1.16
CA LEU A 45 3.57 -5.86 1.83
C LEU A 45 2.37 -5.11 2.41
N GLU A 46 1.24 -5.08 1.69
CA GLU A 46 -0.02 -4.48 2.17
C GLU A 46 -0.55 -5.21 3.42
N ASP A 47 -0.44 -6.54 3.45
CA ASP A 47 -0.79 -7.38 4.61
C ASP A 47 0.15 -7.15 5.80
N ILE A 48 1.46 -7.00 5.56
CA ILE A 48 2.42 -6.69 6.62
C ILE A 48 2.17 -5.29 7.18
N ILE A 49 1.95 -4.28 6.32
CA ILE A 49 1.70 -2.90 6.76
C ILE A 49 0.36 -2.82 7.50
N SER A 50 -0.67 -3.52 7.06
CA SER A 50 -1.95 -3.59 7.78
C SER A 50 -1.85 -4.40 9.08
N GLY A 51 -0.99 -5.42 9.13
CA GLY A 51 -0.70 -6.22 10.32
C GLY A 51 0.21 -5.53 11.34
N VAL A 52 1.04 -4.56 10.92
CA VAL A 52 1.77 -3.66 11.82
C VAL A 52 0.77 -2.66 12.38
N THR A 53 0.00 -3.13 13.34
CA THR A 53 -0.84 -2.27 14.16
C THR A 53 0.08 -1.35 14.97
N LEU A 54 0.07 -0.06 14.64
CA LEU A 54 0.74 0.95 15.46
C LEU A 54 0.05 0.96 16.82
N GLU A 55 0.76 0.54 17.86
CA GLU A 55 0.24 0.55 19.24
C GLU A 55 -0.29 1.94 19.62
N TYR A 56 0.35 2.99 19.09
CA TYR A 56 -0.04 4.38 19.25
C TYR A 56 -0.25 5.06 17.90
N MET A 57 -1.44 5.62 17.71
CA MET A 57 -1.88 6.27 16.48
C MET A 57 -2.00 7.78 16.69
N ASP A 58 -1.71 8.59 15.67
CA ASP A 58 -2.20 9.98 15.64
C ASP A 58 -3.67 10.06 15.17
N TYR A 59 -4.19 11.27 14.96
CA TYR A 59 -5.56 11.45 14.49
C TYR A 59 -5.83 10.85 13.11
N GLN A 60 -4.86 10.93 12.20
CA GLN A 60 -5.01 10.44 10.84
C GLN A 60 -5.03 8.91 10.84
N GLN A 61 -4.08 8.31 11.55
CA GLN A 61 -3.98 6.85 11.72
C GLN A 61 -5.21 6.28 12.45
N ALA A 62 -5.70 6.93 13.51
CA ALA A 62 -6.92 6.49 14.20
C ALA A 62 -8.16 6.60 13.29
N SER A 63 -8.20 7.59 12.40
CA SER A 63 -9.30 7.76 11.44
C SER A 63 -9.29 6.65 10.39
N GLU A 64 -8.11 6.28 9.89
CA GLU A 64 -7.91 5.17 8.97
C GLU A 64 -8.23 3.82 9.63
N TYR A 65 -7.78 3.63 10.87
CA TYR A 65 -8.03 2.42 11.66
C TYR A 65 -9.53 2.12 11.86
N LEU A 66 -10.33 3.16 12.14
CA LEU A 66 -11.78 3.01 12.33
C LEU A 66 -12.60 3.17 11.04
N GLY A 67 -11.97 3.55 9.91
CA GLY A 67 -12.68 3.82 8.66
C GLY A 67 -13.63 5.03 8.74
N VAL A 68 -13.29 6.06 9.51
CA VAL A 68 -14.11 7.29 9.70
C VAL A 68 -13.30 8.55 9.44
N SER A 69 -13.96 9.70 9.32
CA SER A 69 -13.25 10.98 9.14
C SER A 69 -12.49 11.40 10.42
N VAL A 70 -11.39 12.15 10.26
CA VAL A 70 -10.67 12.80 11.39
C VAL A 70 -11.61 13.67 12.23
N GLY A 71 -12.57 14.36 11.59
CA GLY A 71 -13.59 15.14 12.29
C GLY A 71 -14.47 14.29 13.21
N THR A 72 -14.77 13.06 12.79
CA THR A 72 -15.47 12.07 13.62
C THR A 72 -14.62 11.64 14.81
N ILE A 73 -13.33 11.34 14.62
CA ILE A 73 -12.41 11.04 15.74
C ILE A 73 -12.35 12.20 16.74
N ARG A 74 -12.27 13.45 16.24
CA ARG A 74 -12.32 14.64 17.12
C ARG A 74 -13.61 14.71 17.93
N LYS A 75 -14.76 14.37 17.33
CA LYS A 75 -16.04 14.28 18.06
C LYS A 75 -16.01 13.15 19.09
N TYR A 76 -15.47 11.98 18.77
CA TYR A 76 -15.31 10.89 19.74
C TYR A 76 -14.51 11.32 20.97
N VAL A 77 -13.44 12.09 20.77
CA VAL A 77 -12.68 12.68 21.88
C VAL A 77 -13.50 13.72 22.64
N SER A 78 -14.05 14.73 21.95
CA SER A 78 -14.63 15.90 22.61
C SER A 78 -16.05 15.69 23.17
N GLN A 79 -16.81 14.74 22.62
CA GLN A 79 -18.23 14.54 22.94
C GLN A 79 -18.50 13.18 23.59
N TYR A 80 -17.72 12.16 23.27
CA TYR A 80 -17.97 10.77 23.70
C TYR A 80 -16.90 10.20 24.64
N GLY A 81 -15.83 10.96 24.90
CA GLY A 81 -14.80 10.57 25.87
C GLY A 81 -13.88 9.45 25.41
N LEU A 82 -13.56 9.37 24.11
CA LEU A 82 -12.48 8.51 23.61
C LEU A 82 -11.16 8.89 24.31
N PRO A 83 -10.47 7.96 25.01
CA PRO A 83 -9.23 8.25 25.71
C PRO A 83 -8.10 8.67 24.76
N VAL A 84 -7.30 9.63 25.19
CA VAL A 84 -6.14 10.13 24.42
C VAL A 84 -4.97 10.36 25.37
N ILE A 85 -3.76 10.08 24.89
CA ILE A 85 -2.52 10.51 25.53
C ILE A 85 -2.14 11.86 24.91
N LYS A 86 -2.04 12.90 25.73
CA LYS A 86 -1.63 14.25 25.29
C LYS A 86 -0.38 14.69 26.05
N ILE A 87 0.69 14.94 25.31
CA ILE A 87 1.94 15.52 25.82
C ILE A 87 2.18 16.79 25.02
N ASP A 88 1.99 17.94 25.67
CA ASP A 88 2.03 19.26 25.03
C ASP A 88 1.09 19.34 23.80
N THR A 89 1.64 19.49 22.59
CA THR A 89 0.92 19.55 21.33
C THR A 89 0.69 18.18 20.67
N VAL A 90 1.37 17.14 21.15
CA VAL A 90 1.33 15.79 20.59
C VAL A 90 0.18 15.00 21.20
N ILE A 91 -0.68 14.45 20.34
CA ILE A 91 -1.79 13.57 20.72
C ILE A 91 -1.57 12.18 20.13
N ARG A 92 -1.76 11.15 20.94
CA ARG A 92 -1.72 9.74 20.54
C ARG A 92 -2.91 8.97 21.09
N PHE A 93 -3.38 8.01 20.32
CA PHE A 93 -4.44 7.07 20.66
C PHE A 93 -3.84 5.68 20.79
N LYS A 94 -4.02 5.05 21.94
CA LYS A 94 -3.62 3.65 22.10
C LYS A 94 -4.67 2.77 21.44
N LYS A 95 -4.25 1.77 20.66
CA LYS A 95 -5.19 0.86 19.97
C LYS A 95 -6.22 0.24 20.91
N SER A 96 -5.77 -0.29 22.05
CA SER A 96 -6.65 -0.92 23.05
C SER A 96 -7.72 0.02 23.59
N ASP A 97 -7.44 1.32 23.67
CA ASP A 97 -8.39 2.31 24.19
C ASP A 97 -9.45 2.64 23.14
N ILE A 98 -9.07 2.69 21.86
CA ILE A 98 -10.03 2.79 20.74
C ILE A 98 -10.93 1.56 20.72
N ASP A 99 -10.36 0.36 20.76
CA ASP A 99 -11.12 -0.90 20.72
C ASP A 99 -12.12 -0.96 21.89
N SER A 100 -11.66 -0.66 23.10
CA SER A 100 -12.50 -0.62 24.31
C SER A 100 -13.57 0.46 24.25
N PHE A 101 -13.30 1.59 23.58
CA PHE A 101 -14.29 2.64 23.36
C PHE A 101 -15.39 2.15 22.41
N MET A 102 -15.04 1.51 21.30
CA MET A 102 -16.01 1.00 20.33
C MET A 102 -16.91 -0.08 20.92
N GLU A 103 -16.37 -1.01 21.72
CA GLU A 103 -17.14 -2.06 22.38
C GLU A 103 -18.21 -1.51 23.34
N ARG A 104 -18.01 -0.32 23.95
CA ARG A 104 -19.03 0.31 24.81
C ARG A 104 -20.29 0.75 24.05
N TYR A 105 -20.17 0.99 22.74
CA TYR A 105 -21.26 1.44 21.88
C TYR A 105 -21.75 0.36 20.91
N LYS A 106 -21.19 -0.86 21.04
CA LYS A 106 -21.65 -2.02 20.30
C LYS A 106 -23.01 -2.45 20.85
N GLY A 107 -24.02 -2.45 19.99
CA GLY A 107 -25.38 -2.90 20.30
C GLY A 107 -25.48 -4.42 20.34
#